data_AF-A0A0G1VWM8-F1
#
_entry.id   AF-A0A0G1VWM8-F1
#
_cell.length_a   1.000
_cell.length_b   1.000
_cell.length_c   1.000
_cell.angle_alpha   90.00
_cell.angle_beta   90.00
_cell.angle_gamma   90.00
#
_symmetry.space_group_name_H-M   'P 1'
#
loop_
_entity.id
_entity.type
_entity.pdbx_description
1 polymer ?
#
loop_
_entity_poly.entity_id
_entity_poly.type
_entity_poly.pdbx_seq_one_letter_code
_entity_poly.pdbx_strand_id
1 'polypeptide(L)'
;MNFGIYSYTATILIFCGLALLLYIIGRLLRKKSAMLPASDWKVIIWTIIIFAIITGPEEYVALAWRTWTYNPERTFNTTFLGAEVETYLFITLVALVVSIATLVYARREDRKRNSVL
;
A
#
# COMPACT_ATOMS: atom_id res chain seq x y z
N MET A 1 25.00 -9.41 14.07
CA MET A 1 24.89 -8.75 12.76
C MET A 1 23.41 -8.55 12.46
N ASN A 2 22.86 -7.35 12.67
CA ASN A 2 21.42 -7.06 12.58
C ASN A 2 20.93 -6.76 11.16
N PHE A 3 21.72 -7.07 10.12
CA PHE A 3 21.43 -6.71 8.74
C PHE A 3 20.24 -7.50 8.15
N GLY A 4 19.89 -8.66 8.71
CA GLY A 4 18.77 -9.49 8.26
C GLY A 4 17.40 -9.08 8.82
N ILE A 5 17.38 -8.51 10.04
CA ILE A 5 16.16 -8.24 10.82
C ILE A 5 15.27 -7.20 10.12
N TYR A 6 15.89 -6.23 9.44
CA TYR A 6 15.16 -5.13 8.78
C TYR A 6 15.03 -5.31 7.27
N SER A 7 15.47 -6.44 6.72
CA SER A 7 15.47 -6.66 5.27
C SER A 7 14.06 -6.64 4.68
N TYR A 8 13.07 -7.17 5.41
CA TYR A 8 11.67 -7.18 4.99
C TYR A 8 11.08 -5.77 4.96
N THR A 9 11.16 -5.04 6.07
CA THR A 9 10.73 -3.64 6.16
C THR A 9 11.46 -2.74 5.15
N ALA A 10 12.78 -2.90 4.97
CA ALA A 10 13.53 -2.14 3.97
C ALA A 10 13.02 -2.40 2.54
N THR A 11 12.71 -3.66 2.22
CA THR A 11 12.13 -4.04 0.92
C THR A 11 10.78 -3.36 0.70
N ILE A 12 9.89 -3.42 1.70
CA ILE A 12 8.58 -2.76 1.66
C ILE A 12 8.73 -1.25 1.39
N LEU A 13 9.62 -0.60 2.12
CA LEU A 13 9.87 0.83 1.98
C LEU A 13 10.48 1.20 0.63
N ILE A 14 11.39 0.38 0.09
CA ILE A 14 11.97 0.62 -1.23
C ILE A 14 10.88 0.53 -2.30
N PHE A 15 10.10 -0.55 -2.34
CA PHE A 15 9.12 -0.73 -3.42
C PHE A 15 7.93 0.23 -3.32
N CYS A 16 7.33 0.33 -2.13
CA CYS A 16 6.19 1.23 -1.94
C CYS A 16 6.62 2.70 -1.91
N GLY A 17 7.75 2.99 -1.26
CA GLY A 17 8.31 4.34 -1.22
C GLY A 17 8.76 4.83 -2.58
N LEU A 18 9.35 3.98 -3.43
CA LEU A 18 9.69 4.34 -4.81
C LEU A 18 8.44 4.65 -5.62
N ALA A 19 7.38 3.83 -5.51
CA ALA A 19 6.12 4.09 -6.20
C ALA A 19 5.47 5.43 -5.79
N LEU A 20 5.49 5.74 -4.48
CA LEU A 20 5.04 7.03 -3.95
C LEU A 20 5.92 8.19 -4.41
N LEU A 21 7.24 8.01 -4.40
CA LEU A 21 8.19 9.00 -4.87
C LEU A 21 7.96 9.32 -6.35
N LEU A 22 7.76 8.31 -7.19
CA LEU A 22 7.43 8.49 -8.61
C LEU A 22 6.10 9.22 -8.80
N TYR A 23 5.11 8.97 -7.95
CA TYR A 23 3.86 9.74 -7.95
C TYR A 23 4.10 11.21 -7.57
N ILE A 24 4.90 11.49 -6.53
CA ILE A 24 5.22 12.85 -6.09
C ILE A 24 6.03 13.59 -7.15
N ILE A 25 7.06 12.97 -7.72
CA ILE A 25 7.88 13.54 -8.79
C ILE A 25 7.00 13.79 -10.03
N GLY A 26 6.16 12.83 -10.41
CA GLY A 26 5.20 13.00 -11.51
C GLY A 26 4.21 14.14 -11.26
N ARG A 27 3.80 14.35 -10.00
CA ARG A 27 2.97 15.47 -9.56
C ARG A 27 3.72 16.81 -9.65
N LEU A 28 4.99 16.86 -9.29
CA LEU A 28 5.81 18.09 -9.35
C LEU A 28 6.11 18.48 -10.81
N LEU A 29 6.33 17.49 -11.69
CA LEU A 29 6.69 17.70 -13.09
C LEU A 29 5.48 17.97 -14.00
N ARG A 30 4.25 17.56 -13.65
CA ARG A 30 3.04 17.82 -14.46
C ARG A 30 2.19 18.94 -13.87
N LYS A 31 1.80 19.92 -14.71
CA LYS A 31 0.84 20.99 -14.38
C LYS A 31 -0.42 20.43 -13.68
N LYS A 32 -0.99 21.21 -12.73
CA LYS A 32 -2.14 20.95 -11.82
C LYS A 32 -3.24 19.96 -12.28
N SER A 33 -3.46 19.76 -13.57
CA SER A 33 -4.46 18.84 -14.12
C SER A 33 -4.16 17.34 -13.88
N ALA A 34 -2.98 16.94 -13.41
CA ALA A 34 -2.68 15.54 -13.10
C ALA A 34 -2.94 15.14 -11.63
N MET A 35 -3.39 16.07 -10.77
CA MET A 35 -3.65 15.78 -9.35
C MET A 35 -4.93 14.97 -9.15
N LEU A 36 -4.87 13.99 -8.23
CA LEU A 36 -6.07 13.45 -7.61
C LEU A 36 -6.71 14.55 -6.74
N PRO A 37 -8.00 14.88 -6.94
CA PRO A 37 -8.72 15.84 -6.13
C PRO A 37 -8.88 15.32 -4.70
N ALA A 38 -9.15 16.25 -3.78
CA ALA A 38 -9.33 15.94 -2.37
C ALA A 38 -10.46 14.91 -2.11
N SER A 39 -11.45 14.83 -3.01
CA SER A 39 -12.51 13.81 -2.95
C SER A 39 -11.97 12.38 -3.03
N ASP A 40 -10.94 12.15 -3.86
CA ASP A 40 -10.41 10.82 -4.14
C ASP A 40 -9.57 10.31 -2.96
N TRP A 41 -8.96 11.22 -2.19
CA TRP A 41 -8.24 10.86 -0.97
C TRP A 41 -9.14 10.24 0.09
N LYS A 42 -10.42 10.61 0.15
CA LYS A 42 -11.39 9.93 1.04
C LYS A 42 -11.51 8.46 0.68
N VAL A 43 -11.61 8.14 -0.61
CA VAL A 43 -11.71 6.76 -1.11
C VAL A 43 -10.44 5.98 -0.80
N ILE A 44 -9.26 6.59 -0.99
CA ILE A 44 -7.97 5.99 -0.65
C ILE A 44 -7.90 5.67 0.85
N ILE A 45 -8.25 6.63 1.71
CA ILE A 45 -8.22 6.45 3.18
C ILE A 45 -9.17 5.34 3.60
N TRP A 46 -10.41 5.33 3.08
CA TRP A 46 -11.36 4.26 3.37
C TRP A 46 -10.86 2.90 2.91
N THR A 47 -10.23 2.83 1.74
CA THR A 47 -9.63 1.60 1.22
C THR A 47 -8.52 1.10 2.15
N ILE A 48 -7.62 1.99 2.59
CA ILE A 48 -6.56 1.65 3.55
C ILE A 48 -7.16 1.11 4.85
N ILE A 49 -8.18 1.77 5.41
CA ILE A 49 -8.84 1.35 6.65
C ILE A 49 -9.46 -0.04 6.47
N ILE A 50 -10.21 -0.27 5.39
CA ILE A 50 -10.84 -1.56 5.10
C ILE A 50 -9.79 -2.67 5.01
N PHE A 51 -8.72 -2.45 4.24
CA PHE A 51 -7.65 -3.43 4.10
C PHE A 51 -6.93 -3.70 5.42
N ALA A 52 -6.62 -2.65 6.20
CA ALA A 52 -5.99 -2.80 7.51
C ALA A 52 -6.86 -3.60 8.49
N ILE A 53 -8.19 -3.37 8.50
CA ILE A 53 -9.13 -4.11 9.34
C ILE A 53 -9.24 -5.57 8.91
N ILE A 54 -9.29 -5.85 7.60
CA ILE A 54 -9.41 -7.22 7.07
C ILE A 54 -8.12 -8.02 7.24
N THR A 55 -6.96 -7.36 7.25
CA THR A 55 -5.64 -8.00 7.38
C THR A 55 -5.52 -8.85 8.64
N GLY A 56 -5.93 -8.34 9.79
CA GLY A 56 -5.82 -9.08 11.07
C GLY A 56 -6.55 -10.43 11.05
N PRO A 57 -7.87 -10.45 10.74
CA PRO A 57 -8.63 -11.70 10.62
C PRO A 57 -8.10 -12.65 9.55
N GLU A 58 -7.72 -12.14 8.37
CA GLU A 58 -7.20 -12.96 7.28
C GLU A 58 -5.89 -13.64 7.68
N GLU A 59 -4.97 -12.87 8.25
CA GLU A 59 -3.69 -13.36 8.73
C GLU A 59 -3.87 -14.36 9.88
N TYR A 60 -4.77 -14.06 10.83
CA TYR A 60 -5.09 -14.95 11.94
C TYR A 60 -5.57 -16.32 11.43
N VAL A 61 -6.45 -16.34 10.44
CA VAL A 61 -6.94 -17.58 9.81
C VAL A 61 -5.79 -18.31 9.11
N ALA A 62 -4.95 -17.59 8.36
CA ALA A 62 -3.82 -18.18 7.65
C ALA A 62 -2.82 -18.86 8.60
N LEU A 63 -2.51 -18.21 9.72
CA LEU A 63 -1.64 -18.73 10.78
C LEU A 63 -2.29 -19.91 11.52
N ALA A 64 -3.59 -19.82 11.82
CA ALA A 64 -4.35 -20.90 12.47
C ALA A 64 -4.37 -22.18 11.61
N TRP A 65 -4.49 -22.03 10.29
CA TRP A 65 -4.40 -23.14 9.33
C TRP A 65 -2.97 -23.59 9.03
N ARG A 66 -1.95 -22.94 9.62
CA ARG A 66 -0.53 -23.20 9.37
C ARG A 66 -0.17 -23.12 7.89
N THR A 67 -0.83 -22.23 7.16
CA THR A 67 -0.53 -21.98 5.74
C THR A 67 0.87 -21.41 5.59
N TRP A 68 1.32 -20.64 6.58
CA TRP A 68 2.69 -20.15 6.73
C TRP A 68 2.95 -19.71 8.18
N THR A 69 4.17 -19.26 8.49
CA THR A 69 4.57 -18.78 9.82
C THR A 69 5.54 -17.60 9.70
N TYR A 70 5.47 -16.64 10.63
CA TYR A 70 6.46 -15.56 10.72
C TYR A 70 7.86 -16.10 11.04
N ASN A 71 8.88 -15.46 10.45
CA ASN A 71 10.27 -15.68 10.85
C ASN A 71 10.70 -14.57 11.83
N PRO A 72 10.85 -14.87 13.13
CA PRO A 72 11.16 -13.87 14.15
C PRO A 72 12.53 -13.22 13.98
N GLU A 73 13.43 -13.79 13.17
CA GLU A 73 14.72 -13.20 12.85
C GLU A 73 14.65 -12.13 11.76
N ARG A 74 13.49 -12.00 11.09
CA ARG A 74 13.27 -11.10 9.95
C ARG A 74 12.11 -10.13 10.15
N THR A 75 11.43 -10.25 11.29
CA THR A 75 10.29 -9.39 11.65
C THR A 75 10.58 -8.58 12.91
N PHE A 76 9.72 -7.60 13.19
CA PHE A 76 9.74 -6.87 14.48
C PHE A 76 9.33 -7.73 15.67
N ASN A 77 8.85 -8.96 15.42
CA ASN A 77 8.37 -9.90 16.44
C ASN A 77 7.35 -9.25 17.39
N THR A 78 6.52 -8.36 16.85
CA THR A 78 5.54 -7.55 17.56
C THR A 78 4.21 -7.70 16.84
N THR A 79 3.26 -8.35 17.50
CA THR A 79 1.95 -8.61 16.93
C THR A 79 0.90 -7.59 17.37
N PHE A 80 0.00 -7.28 16.45
CA PHE A 80 -1.18 -6.46 16.67
C PHE A 80 -2.38 -7.16 16.02
N LEU A 81 -3.46 -7.38 16.77
CA LEU A 81 -4.67 -8.06 16.27
C LEU A 81 -4.40 -9.38 15.49
N GLY A 82 -3.40 -10.16 15.92
CA GLY A 82 -3.10 -11.48 15.32
C GLY A 82 -2.10 -11.49 14.16
N ALA A 83 -1.63 -10.33 13.69
CA ALA A 83 -0.61 -10.21 12.64
C ALA A 83 0.58 -9.38 13.12
N GLU A 84 1.76 -9.53 12.50
CA GLU A 84 2.91 -8.67 12.77
C GLU A 84 2.65 -7.22 12.33
N VAL A 85 3.18 -6.25 13.08
CA VAL A 85 3.04 -4.82 12.78
C VAL A 85 3.53 -4.48 11.35
N GLU A 86 4.54 -5.18 10.85
CA GLU A 86 5.07 -5.01 9.50
C GLU A 86 4.08 -5.41 8.41
N THR A 87 3.21 -6.39 8.67
CA THR A 87 2.13 -6.77 7.74
C THR A 87 1.15 -5.61 7.58
N TYR A 88 0.80 -4.91 8.66
CA TYR A 88 -0.06 -3.73 8.59
C TYR A 88 0.61 -2.54 7.88
N LEU A 89 1.92 -2.35 8.09
CA LEU A 89 2.67 -1.33 7.36
C LEU A 89 2.69 -1.64 5.86
N PHE A 90 2.98 -2.90 5.50
CA PHE A 90 2.99 -3.38 4.13
C PHE A 90 1.63 -3.17 3.46
N ILE A 91 0.54 -3.67 4.05
CA ILE A 91 -0.78 -3.60 3.42
C ILE A 91 -1.25 -2.15 3.27
N THR A 92 -0.94 -1.28 4.23
CA THR A 92 -1.27 0.15 4.16
C THR A 92 -0.57 0.82 2.99
N LEU A 93 0.74 0.56 2.84
CA LEU A 93 1.54 1.13 1.76
C LEU A 93 1.12 0.57 0.39
N VAL A 94 0.83 -0.73 0.29
CA VAL A 94 0.32 -1.37 -0.93
C VAL A 94 -1.04 -0.80 -1.29
N ALA A 95 -1.99 -0.73 -0.35
CA ALA A 95 -3.32 -0.18 -0.58
C ALA A 95 -3.25 1.27 -1.06
N LEU A 96 -2.37 2.08 -0.48
CA LEU A 96 -2.12 3.45 -0.91
C LEU A 96 -1.61 3.51 -2.36
N VAL A 97 -0.57 2.76 -2.69
CA VAL A 97 0.04 2.74 -4.04
C VAL A 97 -0.95 2.24 -5.08
N VAL A 98 -1.63 1.13 -4.82
CA VAL A 98 -2.60 0.52 -5.73
C VAL A 98 -3.78 1.45 -5.96
N SER A 99 -4.31 2.09 -4.90
CA SER A 99 -5.43 3.03 -5.04
C SER A 99 -5.04 4.24 -5.88
N ILE A 100 -3.86 4.83 -5.65
CA ILE A 100 -3.35 5.94 -6.45
C ILE A 100 -3.19 5.52 -7.92
N ALA A 101 -2.53 4.38 -8.18
CA ALA A 101 -2.32 3.89 -9.52
C ALA A 101 -3.64 3.66 -10.27
N THR A 102 -4.61 3.04 -9.59
CA THR A 102 -5.93 2.73 -10.15
C THR A 102 -6.71 4.01 -10.49
N LEU A 103 -6.76 4.98 -9.58
CA LEU A 103 -7.48 6.24 -9.80
C LEU A 103 -6.82 7.10 -10.88
N VAL A 104 -5.49 7.13 -10.92
CA VAL A 104 -4.74 7.81 -11.98
C VAL A 104 -5.02 7.16 -13.34
N TYR A 105 -5.06 5.82 -13.40
CA TYR A 105 -5.39 5.08 -14.61
C TYR A 105 -6.82 5.37 -15.08
N ALA A 106 -7.81 5.23 -14.19
CA ALA A 106 -9.22 5.47 -14.50
C ALA A 106 -9.44 6.88 -15.09
N ARG A 107 -8.86 7.90 -14.47
CA ARG A 107 -8.94 9.29 -14.95
C ARG A 107 -8.31 9.52 -16.32
N ARG A 108 -7.20 8.82 -16.62
CA ARG A 108 -6.56 8.91 -17.94
C ARG A 108 -7.48 8.31 -18.99
N GLU A 109 -8.14 7.22 -18.66
CA GLU A 109 -9.09 6.56 -19.56
C GLU A 109 -10.33 7.41 -19.81
N ASP A 110 -10.91 8.00 -18.76
CA ASP A 110 -12.05 8.91 -18.89
C ASP A 110 -11.73 10.14 -19.77
N ARG A 111 -10.52 10.70 -19.64
CA ARG A 111 -10.08 11.83 -20.49
C ARG A 111 -9.93 11.44 -21.95
N LYS A 112 -9.33 10.28 -22.22
CA LYS A 112 -9.21 9.76 -23.59
C LYS A 112 -10.60 9.57 -24.20
N ARG A 113 -11.52 8.94 -23.46
CA ARG A 113 -12.89 8.71 -23.93
C ARG A 113 -13.64 10.02 -24.24
N ASN A 114 -13.53 11.02 -23.37
CA ASN A 114 -14.19 12.31 -23.56
C ASN A 114 -13.52 13.21 -24.61
N SER A 115 -12.31 12.91 -25.05
CA SER A 115 -11.63 13.65 -26.14
C SER A 115 -11.97 13.15 -27.54
N VAL A 116 -12.66 12.00 -27.63
CA VAL A 116 -13.06 11.35 -28.89
C VAL A 116 -14.54 11.66 -29.23
N LEU A 117 -15.30 12.19 -28.26
CA LEU A 117 -16.69 12.68 -28.42
C LEU A 117 -16.69 14.19 -28.61
#